data_AF-A0A2D3VJV8-F1
#
_entry.id   AF-A0A2D3VJV8-F1
#
_cell.length_a   1.000
_cell.length_b   1.000
_cell.length_c   1.000
_cell.angle_alpha   90.00
_cell.angle_beta   90.00
_cell.angle_gamma   90.00
#
_symmetry.space_group_name_H-M   'P 1'
#
loop_
_entity.id
_entity.type
_entity.pdbx_description
1 polymer ?
#
loop_
_entity_poly.entity_id
_entity_poly.type
_entity_poly.pdbx_seq_one_letter_code
_entity_poly.pdbx_strand_id
1 'polypeptide(L)'
;MSNAELATSYAALILADDGVEITADKLQSLISAAKVPDIEPIWTSLFAKALEGKDVKELLLNVGSGGGAAAAPAAGGAAAAGGAAAEAAPEAAKEEEKEESDEDMGFGLFD
;
A
#
# COMPACT_ATOMS: atom_id res chain seq x y z
N MET A 1 -2.50 14.55 2.01
CA MET A 1 -1.58 14.15 0.92
C MET A 1 -1.02 15.40 0.29
N SER A 2 0.27 15.40 -0.02
CA SER A 2 0.91 16.52 -0.70
C SER A 2 0.59 16.51 -2.21
N ASN A 3 0.69 17.67 -2.88
CA ASN A 3 0.52 17.74 -4.33
C ASN A 3 1.55 16.87 -5.06
N ALA A 4 2.76 16.75 -4.50
CA ALA A 4 3.81 15.90 -5.02
C ALA A 4 3.41 14.42 -5.01
N GLU A 5 2.91 13.91 -3.87
CA GLU A 5 2.43 12.53 -3.73
C GLU A 5 1.27 12.21 -4.66
N LEU A 6 0.31 13.13 -4.79
CA LEU A 6 -0.85 12.96 -5.66
C LEU A 6 -0.41 12.88 -7.12
N ALA A 7 0.39 13.84 -7.59
CA ALA A 7 0.81 13.85 -8.98
C ALA A 7 1.73 12.68 -9.35
N THR A 8 2.65 12.25 -8.46
CA THR A 8 3.46 11.05 -8.73
C THR A 8 2.65 9.76 -8.70
N SER A 9 1.67 9.64 -7.79
CA SER A 9 0.79 8.47 -7.75
C SER A 9 -0.13 8.38 -8.98
N TYR A 10 -0.74 9.50 -9.40
CA TYR A 10 -1.53 9.51 -10.63
C TYR A 10 -0.68 9.23 -11.87
N ALA A 11 0.53 9.80 -11.96
CA ALA A 11 1.45 9.49 -13.06
C ALA A 11 1.84 8.00 -13.08
N ALA A 12 2.05 7.39 -11.92
CA ALA A 12 2.35 5.96 -11.82
C ALA A 12 1.17 5.08 -12.26
N LEU A 13 -0.07 5.47 -11.92
CA LEU A 13 -1.27 4.79 -12.36
C LEU A 13 -1.47 4.88 -13.88
N ILE A 14 -1.23 6.05 -14.48
CA ILE A 14 -1.30 6.23 -15.93
C ILE A 14 -0.33 5.28 -16.64
N LEU A 15 0.93 5.23 -16.17
CA LEU A 15 1.93 4.32 -16.74
C LEU A 15 1.55 2.84 -16.56
N ALA A 16 1.01 2.47 -15.41
CA ALA A 16 0.53 1.11 -15.15
C ALA A 16 -0.66 0.71 -16.02
N ASP A 17 -1.59 1.63 -16.28
CA ASP A 17 -2.74 1.40 -17.15
C ASP A 17 -2.32 1.18 -18.60
N ASP A 18 -1.39 2.01 -19.09
CA ASP A 18 -0.81 1.91 -20.44
C ASP A 18 0.19 0.74 -20.60
N GLY A 19 0.49 0.00 -19.52
CA GLY A 19 1.45 -1.11 -19.54
C GLY A 19 2.90 -0.66 -19.78
N VAL A 20 3.20 0.59 -19.50
CA VAL A 20 4.53 1.19 -19.64
C VAL A 20 5.27 1.06 -18.31
N GLU A 21 6.52 0.61 -18.36
CA GLU A 21 7.36 0.51 -17.15
C GLU A 21 7.44 1.84 -16.40
N ILE A 22 7.24 1.79 -15.09
CA ILE A 22 7.25 2.95 -14.20
C ILE A 22 8.70 3.31 -13.88
N THR A 23 9.23 4.31 -14.58
CA THR A 23 10.58 4.84 -14.34
C THR A 23 10.53 6.30 -13.89
N ALA A 24 11.55 6.77 -13.18
CA ALA A 24 11.62 8.14 -12.67
C ALA A 24 11.50 9.18 -13.80
N ASP A 25 12.16 8.93 -14.94
CA ASP A 25 12.15 9.83 -16.10
C ASP A 25 10.77 9.96 -16.73
N LYS A 26 10.01 8.86 -16.84
CA LYS A 26 8.66 8.85 -17.40
C LYS A 26 7.65 9.50 -16.46
N LEU A 27 7.80 9.28 -15.15
CA LEU A 27 6.99 9.98 -14.16
C LEU A 27 7.24 11.50 -14.22
N GLN A 28 8.50 11.91 -14.33
CA GLN A 28 8.88 13.31 -14.41
C GLN A 28 8.42 13.98 -15.72
N SER A 29 8.44 13.25 -16.84
CA SER A 29 7.92 13.75 -18.11
C SER A 29 6.40 13.97 -18.07
N LEU A 30 5.65 13.04 -17.48
CA LEU A 30 4.20 13.17 -17.28
C LEU A 30 3.85 14.35 -16.38
N ILE A 31 4.55 14.50 -15.26
CA ILE A 31 4.37 15.62 -14.32
C ILE A 31 4.63 16.97 -15.02
N SER A 32 5.71 17.02 -15.81
CA SER A 32 6.07 18.23 -16.57
C SER A 32 5.02 18.54 -17.64
N ALA A 33 4.50 17.52 -18.33
CA ALA A 33 3.43 17.67 -19.31
C ALA A 33 2.11 18.15 -18.67
N ALA A 34 1.81 17.69 -17.46
CA ALA A 34 0.66 18.10 -16.66
C ALA A 34 0.81 19.51 -16.05
N LYS A 35 2.01 20.12 -16.15
CA LYS A 35 2.32 21.46 -15.63
C LYS A 35 2.04 21.59 -14.12
N VAL A 36 2.25 20.50 -13.37
CA VAL A 36 2.13 20.53 -11.92
C VAL A 36 3.40 21.14 -11.34
N PRO A 37 3.32 22.26 -10.60
CA PRO A 37 4.49 22.92 -10.05
C PRO A 37 5.05 22.15 -8.83
N ASP A 38 6.31 22.43 -8.52
CA ASP A 38 6.95 22.11 -7.23
C ASP A 38 7.00 20.61 -6.86
N ILE A 39 7.18 19.73 -7.85
CA ILE A 39 7.45 18.31 -7.58
C ILE A 39 8.95 18.04 -7.60
N GLU A 40 9.48 17.71 -6.43
CA GLU A 40 10.88 17.34 -6.29
C GLU A 40 11.16 15.98 -6.97
N PRO A 41 12.30 15.83 -7.68
CA PRO A 41 12.68 14.58 -8.34
C PRO A 41 12.83 13.37 -7.40
N ILE A 42 12.94 13.61 -6.10
CA ILE A 42 13.01 12.53 -5.11
C ILE A 42 11.72 11.72 -5.08
N TRP A 43 10.56 12.34 -5.35
CA TRP A 43 9.27 11.66 -5.36
C TRP A 43 9.15 10.69 -6.54
N THR A 44 9.54 11.10 -7.74
CA THR A 44 9.53 10.22 -8.92
C THR A 44 10.50 9.05 -8.75
N SER A 45 11.67 9.31 -8.16
CA SER A 45 12.68 8.30 -7.84
C SER A 45 12.20 7.30 -6.79
N LEU A 46 11.52 7.77 -5.75
CA LEU A 46 10.99 6.93 -4.68
C LEU A 46 9.86 6.04 -5.18
N PHE A 47 8.93 6.58 -5.98
CA PHE A 47 7.83 5.80 -6.56
C PHE A 47 8.33 4.77 -7.57
N ALA A 48 9.30 5.11 -8.42
CA ALA A 48 9.89 4.16 -9.35
C ALA A 48 10.50 2.95 -8.61
N LYS A 49 11.29 3.19 -7.56
CA LYS A 49 11.86 2.12 -6.73
C LYS A 49 10.81 1.34 -5.94
N ALA A 50 9.80 2.03 -5.42
CA ALA A 50 8.76 1.40 -4.61
C ALA A 50 7.84 0.48 -5.43
N LEU A 51 7.66 0.76 -6.71
CA LEU A 51 6.80 0.01 -7.63
C LEU A 51 7.58 -0.94 -8.55
N GLU A 52 8.91 -0.95 -8.46
CA GLU A 52 9.76 -1.88 -9.20
C GLU A 52 9.39 -3.34 -8.89
N GLY A 53 9.10 -4.11 -9.92
CA GLY A 53 8.73 -5.52 -9.80
C GLY A 53 7.35 -5.78 -9.17
N LYS A 54 6.54 -4.76 -8.92
CA LYS A 54 5.18 -4.91 -8.38
C LYS A 54 4.12 -4.72 -9.45
N ASP A 55 3.08 -5.55 -9.40
CA ASP A 55 1.89 -5.32 -10.21
C ASP A 55 0.98 -4.30 -9.53
N VAL A 56 0.94 -3.09 -10.08
CA VAL A 56 0.13 -1.98 -9.54
C VAL A 56 -1.37 -2.31 -9.58
N LYS A 57 -1.85 -3.07 -10.56
CA LYS A 57 -3.27 -3.45 -10.67
C LYS A 57 -3.63 -4.45 -9.58
N GLU A 58 -2.79 -5.45 -9.33
CA GLU A 58 -2.99 -6.37 -8.21
C GLU A 58 -2.92 -5.66 -6.86
N LEU A 59 -2.00 -4.69 -6.70
CA LEU A 59 -1.93 -3.89 -5.47
C LEU A 59 -3.22 -3.11 -5.20
N LEU A 60 -3.86 -2.57 -6.24
CA LEU A 60 -5.13 -1.85 -6.11
C LEU A 60 -6.30 -2.78 -5.74
N LEU A 61 -6.33 -3.99 -6.29
CA LEU A 61 -7.38 -4.97 -5.99
C LEU A 61 -7.23 -5.61 -4.61
N ASN A 62 -6.01 -5.63 -4.06
CA ASN A 62 -5.68 -6.24 -2.78
C ASN A 62 -5.39 -5.20 -1.67
N VAL A 63 -5.81 -3.94 -1.83
CA VAL A 63 -5.65 -2.92 -0.78
C VAL A 63 -6.34 -3.39 0.51
N GLY A 64 -5.55 -3.67 1.54
CA GLY A 64 -6.03 -4.11 2.86
C GLY A 64 -5.85 -5.60 3.17
N SER A 65 -5.38 -6.43 2.23
CA SER A 65 -5.26 -7.88 2.47
C SER A 65 -4.02 -8.34 3.25
N GLY A 66 -3.15 -7.42 3.70
CA GLY A 66 -1.81 -7.78 4.19
C GLY A 66 -0.90 -8.21 3.03
N GLY A 67 0.30 -7.66 2.98
CA GLY A 67 1.20 -7.76 1.82
C GLY A 67 1.41 -9.20 1.32
N GLY A 68 0.90 -9.49 0.13
CA GLY A 68 0.95 -10.82 -0.46
C GLY A 68 0.58 -10.83 -1.95
N ALA A 69 0.89 -9.78 -2.71
CA ALA A 69 0.88 -9.85 -4.16
C ALA A 69 2.30 -10.20 -4.63
N ALA A 70 2.69 -11.46 -4.42
CA ALA A 70 3.80 -12.05 -5.16
C ALA A 70 3.23 -12.50 -6.51
N ALA A 71 3.63 -11.81 -7.58
CA ALA A 71 3.26 -12.15 -8.94
C ALA A 71 3.58 -13.63 -9.22
N ALA A 72 2.54 -14.44 -9.39
CA ALA A 72 2.66 -15.83 -9.82
C ALA A 72 2.62 -15.86 -11.36
N PRO A 73 3.57 -16.53 -12.05
CA PRO A 73 3.49 -16.69 -13.48
C PRO A 73 2.25 -17.53 -13.84
N ALA A 74 1.45 -17.04 -14.79
CA ALA A 74 0.31 -17.75 -15.34
C ALA A 74 0.77 -19.02 -16.07
N ALA A 75 0.69 -20.16 -15.38
CA ALA A 75 0.77 -21.49 -15.97
C ALA A 75 -0.57 -22.19 -15.75
N GLY A 76 -1.24 -22.55 -16.85
CA GLY A 76 -2.56 -23.17 -16.84
C GLY A 76 -2.62 -24.54 -16.17
N GLY A 77 -3.85 -24.95 -15.84
CA GLY A 77 -4.14 -26.31 -15.39
C GLY A 77 -5.40 -26.36 -14.54
N ALA A 78 -6.39 -27.09 -15.03
CA ALA A 78 -7.69 -27.27 -14.41
C ALA A 78 -7.68 -28.12 -13.12
N ALA A 79 -8.73 -27.92 -12.33
CA ALA A 79 -9.40 -28.85 -11.41
C ALA A 79 -8.65 -29.32 -10.14
N ALA A 80 -9.30 -29.13 -8.99
CA ALA A 80 -9.95 -30.24 -8.28
C ALA A 80 -10.76 -29.76 -7.07
N ALA A 81 -11.85 -30.48 -6.83
CA ALA A 81 -12.82 -30.33 -5.75
C ALA A 81 -12.36 -31.05 -4.45
N GLY A 82 -13.07 -30.76 -3.36
CA GLY A 82 -13.09 -31.53 -2.11
C GLY A 82 -12.17 -30.97 -1.03
N GLY A 83 -12.56 -30.74 0.21
CA GLY A 83 -13.75 -31.15 0.97
C GLY A 83 -13.32 -31.49 2.39
N ALA A 84 -14.00 -30.89 3.39
CA ALA A 84 -14.04 -31.28 4.81
C ALA A 84 -12.70 -31.21 5.60
N ALA A 85 -12.60 -30.96 6.91
CA ALA A 85 -13.55 -30.89 8.03
C ALA A 85 -12.88 -30.20 9.24
N ALA A 86 -13.72 -29.75 10.20
CA ALA A 86 -13.46 -29.59 11.64
C ALA A 86 -12.45 -28.48 12.05
N GLU A 87 -12.61 -27.73 13.14
CA GLU A 87 -13.27 -28.00 14.42
C GLU A 87 -13.59 -26.66 15.11
N ALA A 88 -14.71 -26.59 15.82
CA ALA A 88 -15.12 -25.45 16.62
C ALA A 88 -14.83 -25.72 18.11
N ALA A 89 -14.62 -24.61 18.86
CA ALA A 89 -14.61 -24.43 20.32
C ALA A 89 -13.22 -24.36 21.02
N PRO A 90 -13.07 -23.66 22.16
CA PRO A 90 -13.85 -22.54 22.72
C PRO A 90 -13.00 -21.37 23.29
N GLU A 91 -13.73 -20.36 23.79
CA GLU A 91 -13.37 -19.20 24.62
C GLU A 91 -12.15 -19.30 25.55
N ALA A 92 -11.36 -18.22 25.58
CA ALA A 92 -10.59 -17.80 26.75
C ALA A 92 -10.93 -16.33 27.07
N ALA A 93 -11.74 -16.16 28.10
CA ALA A 93 -11.94 -14.89 28.79
C ALA A 93 -10.75 -14.64 29.74
N LYS A 94 -10.26 -13.38 29.74
CA LYS A 94 -9.27 -12.68 30.60
C LYS A 94 -8.41 -11.83 29.67
N GLU A 95 -8.38 -10.50 29.70
CA GLU A 95 -8.31 -9.60 30.85
C GLU A 95 -9.10 -8.31 30.60
N GLU A 96 -9.84 -7.90 31.63
CA GLU A 96 -10.30 -6.55 31.86
C GLU A 96 -9.09 -5.69 32.26
N GLU A 97 -8.66 -4.76 31.41
CA GLU A 97 -7.89 -3.58 31.84
C GLU A 97 -8.55 -2.33 31.23
N LYS A 98 -9.58 -1.89 31.94
CA LYS A 98 -10.11 -0.53 31.83
C LYS A 98 -10.15 -0.01 33.27
N GLU A 99 -9.59 1.18 33.47
CA GLU A 99 -9.61 2.01 34.69
C GLU A 99 -8.42 1.83 35.67
N GLU A 100 -7.35 2.61 35.47
CA GLU A 100 -6.83 3.50 36.53
C GLU A 100 -5.87 4.58 35.95
N SER A 101 -6.44 5.79 35.76
CA SER A 101 -5.84 7.12 35.96
C SER A 101 -4.54 7.49 35.18
N ASP A 102 -4.52 8.18 34.04
CA ASP A 102 -5.08 9.50 33.66
C ASP A 102 -4.99 10.64 34.72
N GLU A 103 -4.16 10.47 35.77
CA GLU A 103 -3.80 11.55 36.72
C GLU A 103 -2.27 11.76 36.84
N ASP A 104 -1.43 10.95 36.18
CA ASP A 104 0.04 11.05 36.22
C ASP A 104 0.67 11.64 34.92
N MET A 105 -0.16 12.16 34.01
CA MET A 105 0.29 12.93 32.82
C MET A 105 -0.12 14.41 32.89
N GLY A 106 -0.33 14.96 34.09
CA GLY A 106 -0.99 16.27 34.26
C GLY A 106 -0.55 17.18 35.40
N PHE A 107 0.51 16.88 36.17
CA PHE A 107 0.90 17.75 37.30
C PHE A 107 2.42 17.94 37.52
N GLY A 108 3.25 17.78 36.48
CA GLY A 108 4.72 17.95 36.61
C GLY A 108 5.46 18.53 35.39
N LEU A 109 4.77 19.14 34.41
CA LEU A 109 5.39 19.69 33.19
C LEU A 109 5.47 21.24 33.18
N PHE A 110 5.19 21.89 34.31
CA PHE A 110 5.38 23.33 34.50
C PHE A 110 6.01 23.67 35.85
N ASP A 111 6.98 22.86 36.30
CA ASP A 111 8.05 23.33 37.20
C ASP A 111 9.40 23.14 36.50
#